data_AF-A0A7C1SAU2-F1
#
_entry.id   AF-A0A7C1SAU2-F1
#
_cell.length_a   1.000
_cell.length_b   1.000
_cell.length_c   1.000
_cell.angle_alpha   90.00
_cell.angle_beta   90.00
_cell.angle_gamma   90.00
#
_symmetry.space_group_name_H-M   'P 1'
#
loop_
_entity.id
_entity.type
_entity.pdbx_description
1 polymer ?
#
loop_
_entity_poly.entity_id
_entity_poly.type
_entity_poly.pdbx_seq_one_letter_code
_entity_poly.pdbx_strand_id
1 'polypeptide(L)'
;MFSVLHTESSTGWGGQESRTLQESVGLRKLGVRVVLFCQPGSVLGEKAEAEGLDVFRCRMRKSYDLFAIWNILKVVRSENIDIINTHSGRDTLLAGIAGRLSSRRPVIVRTRHLALPITSKFTYNVLAHRIVTVSEYVRNYLVSAGVPAQKITAVHTCVNLERFDPGKTGSGLRKELGIDPGAPVVGT
;
A
#
# COMPACT_ATOMS: atom_id res chain seq x y z
N MET A 1 9.33 -19.96 1.21
CA MET A 1 9.34 -18.52 0.85
C MET A 1 7.94 -18.15 0.42
N PHE A 2 7.37 -17.05 0.91
CA PHE A 2 5.95 -16.72 0.73
C PHE A 2 5.73 -15.66 -0.36
N SER A 3 4.49 -15.54 -0.83
CA SER A 3 4.07 -14.58 -1.84
C SER A 3 3.06 -13.57 -1.29
N VAL A 4 3.18 -12.32 -1.74
CA VAL A 4 2.35 -11.19 -1.28
C VAL A 4 1.63 -10.55 -2.47
N LEU A 5 0.31 -10.44 -2.36
CA LEU A 5 -0.53 -9.64 -3.24
C LEU A 5 -0.81 -8.29 -2.60
N HIS A 6 -0.26 -7.21 -3.17
CA HIS A 6 -0.68 -5.86 -2.80
C HIS A 6 -1.88 -5.43 -3.64
N THR A 7 -2.94 -4.91 -3.02
CA THR A 7 -4.11 -4.41 -3.73
C THR A 7 -4.26 -2.90 -3.56
N GLU A 8 -4.59 -2.17 -4.62
CA GLU A 8 -4.82 -0.73 -4.54
C GLU A 8 -5.94 -0.27 -5.48
N SER A 9 -6.90 0.46 -4.94
CA SER A 9 -8.06 0.98 -5.67
C SER A 9 -7.92 2.42 -6.16
N SER A 10 -6.93 3.15 -5.67
CA SER A 10 -6.57 4.49 -6.14
C SER A 10 -5.90 4.43 -7.51
N THR A 11 -6.21 5.39 -8.37
CA THR A 11 -5.49 5.62 -9.64
C THR A 11 -4.44 6.71 -9.52
N GLY A 12 -4.45 7.47 -8.41
CA GLY A 12 -3.55 8.59 -8.18
C GLY A 12 -2.14 8.17 -7.79
N TRP A 13 -1.33 9.17 -7.46
CA TRP A 13 0.02 8.99 -6.96
C TRP A 13 0.27 9.90 -5.78
N GLY A 14 0.47 9.32 -4.60
CA GLY A 14 0.84 10.02 -3.38
C GLY A 14 1.69 9.15 -2.45
N GLY A 15 1.69 9.50 -1.16
CA GLY A 15 2.50 8.80 -0.17
C GLY A 15 2.11 7.33 0.01
N GLN A 16 0.83 7.00 -0.13
CA GLN A 16 0.33 5.62 -0.03
C GLN A 16 0.84 4.75 -1.18
N GLU A 17 0.62 5.17 -2.44
CA GLU A 17 1.06 4.41 -3.61
C GLU A 17 2.58 4.36 -3.70
N SER A 18 3.27 5.46 -3.38
CA SER A 18 4.73 5.49 -3.37
C SER A 18 5.30 4.53 -2.32
N ARG A 19 4.71 4.47 -1.12
CA ARG A 19 5.11 3.51 -0.09
C ARG A 19 4.83 2.08 -0.53
N THR A 20 3.65 1.79 -1.07
CA THR A 20 3.29 0.44 -1.56
C THR A 20 4.29 -0.04 -2.61
N LEU A 21 4.72 0.82 -3.54
CA LEU A 21 5.75 0.48 -4.51
C LEU A 21 7.12 0.20 -3.84
N GLN A 22 7.56 1.09 -2.94
CA GLN A 22 8.84 0.93 -2.25
C GLN A 22 8.87 -0.34 -1.39
N GLU A 23 7.79 -0.63 -0.68
CA GLU A 23 7.62 -1.87 0.09
C GLU A 23 7.69 -3.10 -0.83
N SER A 24 7.00 -3.06 -1.98
CA SER A 24 6.98 -4.15 -2.96
C SER A 24 8.38 -4.43 -3.53
N VAL A 25 9.11 -3.39 -3.90
CA VAL A 25 10.49 -3.50 -4.40
C VAL A 25 11.43 -4.01 -3.30
N GLY A 26 11.28 -3.50 -2.07
CA GLY A 26 12.07 -3.94 -0.91
C GLY A 26 11.85 -5.41 -0.56
N LEU A 27 10.59 -5.86 -0.51
CA LEU A 27 10.24 -7.26 -0.29
C LEU A 27 10.80 -8.17 -1.38
N ARG A 28 10.73 -7.75 -2.64
CA ARG A 28 11.34 -8.50 -3.75
C ARG A 28 12.85 -8.64 -3.59
N LYS A 29 13.55 -7.59 -3.15
CA LYS A 29 15.00 -7.64 -2.86
C LYS A 29 15.34 -8.64 -1.74
N LEU A 30 14.40 -8.91 -0.83
CA LEU A 30 14.52 -9.93 0.22
C LEU A 30 14.09 -11.33 -0.25
N GLY A 31 13.82 -11.52 -1.54
CA GLY A 31 13.41 -12.79 -2.14
C GLY A 31 11.90 -13.08 -2.06
N VAL A 32 11.09 -12.19 -1.50
CA VAL A 32 9.62 -12.39 -1.45
C VAL A 32 9.03 -12.21 -2.85
N ARG A 33 8.16 -13.12 -3.28
CA ARG A 33 7.41 -12.94 -4.53
C ARG A 33 6.32 -11.91 -4.32
N VAL A 34 6.35 -10.82 -5.08
CA VAL A 34 5.38 -9.72 -4.95
C VAL A 34 4.58 -9.57 -6.23
N VAL A 35 3.26 -9.52 -6.09
CA VAL A 35 2.28 -9.31 -7.15
C VAL A 35 1.39 -8.13 -6.78
N LEU A 36 1.06 -7.29 -7.75
CA LEU A 36 0.19 -6.14 -7.55
C LEU A 36 -1.16 -6.34 -8.26
N PHE A 37 -2.23 -5.88 -7.62
CA PHE A 37 -3.58 -5.85 -8.18
C PHE A 37 -4.15 -4.44 -8.07
N CYS A 38 -4.37 -3.77 -9.19
CA CYS A 38 -4.76 -2.36 -9.20
C CYS A 38 -5.81 -2.02 -10.26
N GLN A 39 -6.33 -0.80 -10.20
CA GLN A 39 -7.18 -0.26 -11.26
C GLN A 39 -6.41 -0.17 -12.60
N PRO A 40 -7.08 -0.37 -13.74
CA PRO A 40 -6.55 0.06 -15.03
C PRO A 40 -6.18 1.55 -15.01
N GLY A 41 -5.03 1.91 -15.58
CA GLY A 41 -4.54 3.30 -15.62
C GLY A 41 -4.08 3.86 -14.27
N SER A 42 -3.89 3.03 -13.24
CA SER A 42 -3.26 3.50 -12.00
C SER A 42 -1.76 3.74 -12.22
N VAL A 43 -1.25 4.88 -11.75
CA VAL A 43 0.18 5.22 -11.76
C VAL A 43 1.00 4.18 -10.98
N LEU A 44 0.44 3.60 -9.91
CA LEU A 44 1.08 2.51 -9.16
C LEU A 44 1.41 1.31 -10.05
N GLY A 45 0.43 0.83 -10.83
CA GLY A 45 0.61 -0.31 -11.73
C GLY A 45 1.68 -0.03 -12.80
N GLU A 46 1.68 1.17 -13.39
CA GLU A 46 2.68 1.55 -14.40
C GLU A 46 4.10 1.58 -13.83
N LYS A 47 4.26 2.18 -12.65
CA LYS A 47 5.57 2.24 -11.98
C LYS A 47 6.02 0.86 -11.50
N ALA A 48 5.09 0.01 -11.07
CA ALA A 48 5.40 -1.37 -10.69
C ALA A 48 5.87 -2.22 -11.87
N GLU A 49 5.21 -2.12 -13.02
CA GLU A 49 5.64 -2.76 -14.27
C GLU A 49 7.04 -2.26 -14.68
N ALA A 50 7.30 -0.96 -14.56
CA ALA A 50 8.63 -0.39 -14.84
C ALA A 50 9.72 -0.89 -13.89
N GLU A 51 9.37 -1.23 -12.65
CA GLU A 51 10.26 -1.90 -11.70
C GLU A 51 10.38 -3.40 -11.96
N GLY A 52 9.62 -3.99 -12.89
CA GLY A 52 9.62 -5.42 -13.22
C GLY A 52 8.80 -6.28 -12.25
N LEU A 53 7.76 -5.73 -11.63
CA LEU A 53 6.81 -6.48 -10.81
C LEU A 53 5.65 -7.03 -11.65
N ASP A 54 5.09 -8.17 -11.23
CA ASP A 54 3.87 -8.72 -11.83
C ASP A 54 2.66 -7.85 -11.44
N VAL A 55 1.91 -7.37 -12.44
CA VAL A 55 0.74 -6.49 -12.22
C VAL A 55 -0.50 -7.05 -12.89
N PHE A 56 -1.57 -7.21 -12.11
CA PHE A 56 -2.91 -7.55 -12.57
C PHE A 56 -3.82 -6.33 -12.48
N ARG A 57 -4.57 -6.06 -13.55
CA ARG A 57 -5.44 -4.89 -13.64
C ARG A 57 -6.90 -5.32 -13.73
N CYS A 58 -7.73 -4.77 -12.85
CA CYS A 58 -9.17 -5.02 -12.86
C CYS A 58 -9.93 -3.79 -12.36
N ARG A 59 -11.01 -3.44 -13.05
CA ARG A 59 -11.83 -2.29 -12.64
C ARG A 59 -12.63 -2.63 -11.37
N MET A 60 -12.37 -1.89 -10.31
CA MET A 60 -13.05 -1.89 -9.01
C MET A 60 -14.06 -0.74 -8.95
N ARG A 61 -15.28 -0.98 -9.44
CA ARG A 61 -16.31 0.08 -9.57
C ARG A 61 -16.87 0.53 -8.22
N LYS A 62 -17.11 -0.43 -7.32
CA LYS A 62 -17.72 -0.25 -5.99
C LYS A 62 -17.02 -1.18 -5.00
N SER A 63 -17.27 -1.02 -3.72
CA SER A 63 -16.70 -1.89 -2.67
C SER A 63 -17.34 -3.28 -2.58
N TYR A 64 -18.35 -3.56 -3.39
CA TYR A 64 -19.09 -4.84 -3.47
C TYR A 64 -19.11 -5.37 -4.92
N ASP A 65 -18.13 -4.99 -5.73
CA ASP A 65 -17.99 -5.43 -7.12
C ASP A 65 -17.63 -6.93 -7.18
N LEU A 66 -18.64 -7.78 -7.42
CA LEU A 66 -18.49 -9.24 -7.47
C LEU A 66 -17.51 -9.69 -8.57
N PHE A 67 -17.43 -8.95 -9.68
CA PHE A 67 -16.50 -9.25 -10.75
C PHE A 67 -15.05 -8.99 -10.30
N ALA A 68 -14.81 -7.88 -9.60
CA ALA A 68 -13.50 -7.62 -9.01
C ALA A 68 -13.11 -8.69 -7.96
N ILE A 69 -14.05 -9.08 -7.08
CA ILE A 69 -13.83 -10.16 -6.09
C ILE A 69 -13.44 -11.47 -6.78
N TRP A 70 -14.15 -11.86 -7.84
CA TRP A 70 -13.86 -13.07 -8.60
C TRP A 70 -12.47 -13.02 -9.28
N ASN A 71 -12.10 -11.88 -9.86
CA ASN A 71 -10.76 -11.71 -10.45
C ASN A 71 -9.66 -11.79 -9.40
N ILE A 72 -9.85 -11.18 -8.22
CA ILE A 72 -8.90 -11.30 -7.11
C ILE A 72 -8.79 -12.75 -6.66
N LEU A 73 -9.91 -13.48 -6.53
CA LEU A 73 -9.90 -14.92 -6.21
C LEU A 73 -9.11 -15.73 -7.24
N LYS A 74 -9.25 -15.41 -8.53
CA LYS A 74 -8.50 -16.08 -9.60
C LYS A 74 -7.00 -15.84 -9.45
N VAL A 75 -6.57 -14.58 -9.24
CA VAL A 75 -5.16 -14.22 -9.01
C VAL A 75 -4.61 -14.88 -7.76
N VAL A 76 -5.36 -14.86 -6.66
CA VAL A 76 -4.95 -15.53 -5.41
C VAL A 76 -4.66 -17.01 -5.65
N ARG A 77 -5.49 -17.69 -6.46
CA ARG A 77 -5.31 -19.10 -6.79
C ARG A 77 -4.16 -19.34 -7.76
N SER A 78 -4.10 -18.61 -8.88
CA SER A 78 -3.08 -18.82 -9.93
C SER A 78 -1.68 -18.48 -9.45
N GLU A 79 -1.55 -17.40 -8.68
CA GLU A 79 -0.25 -16.90 -8.23
C GLU A 79 0.20 -17.51 -6.90
N ASN A 80 -0.58 -18.46 -6.37
CA ASN A 80 -0.32 -19.13 -5.10
C ASN A 80 -0.16 -18.15 -3.92
N ILE A 81 -0.98 -17.10 -3.87
CA ILE A 81 -0.84 -16.02 -2.89
C ILE A 81 -0.99 -16.53 -1.46
N ASP A 82 -0.03 -16.18 -0.61
CA ASP A 82 0.00 -16.50 0.82
C ASP A 82 -0.48 -15.34 1.70
N ILE A 83 -0.22 -14.10 1.26
CA ILE A 83 -0.58 -12.87 1.98
C ILE A 83 -1.27 -11.90 1.02
N ILE A 84 -2.39 -11.31 1.44
CA ILE A 84 -3.03 -10.19 0.74
C ILE A 84 -2.83 -8.94 1.59
N ASN A 85 -2.13 -7.93 1.07
CA ASN A 85 -1.96 -6.64 1.74
C ASN A 85 -2.81 -5.56 1.05
N THR A 86 -3.79 -5.03 1.76
CA THR A 86 -4.74 -4.04 1.24
C THR A 86 -4.43 -2.64 1.77
N HIS A 87 -4.71 -1.59 0.99
CA HIS A 87 -4.25 -0.23 1.30
C HIS A 87 -5.39 0.80 1.40
N SER A 88 -6.42 0.67 0.56
CA SER A 88 -7.55 1.60 0.49
C SER A 88 -8.82 1.04 1.16
N GLY A 89 -9.90 1.83 1.21
CA GLY A 89 -11.18 1.36 1.73
C GLY A 89 -11.84 0.31 0.82
N ARG A 90 -11.81 0.57 -0.49
CA ARG A 90 -12.54 -0.20 -1.51
C ARG A 90 -11.90 -1.55 -1.78
N ASP A 91 -10.61 -1.57 -2.09
CA ASP A 91 -9.82 -2.81 -2.25
C ASP A 91 -9.83 -3.67 -0.97
N THR A 92 -9.83 -3.09 0.23
CA THR A 92 -9.90 -3.89 1.47
C THR A 92 -11.18 -4.71 1.53
N LEU A 93 -12.32 -4.14 1.14
CA LEU A 93 -13.57 -4.90 1.10
C LEU A 93 -13.51 -6.00 0.02
N LEU A 94 -13.08 -5.64 -1.20
CA LEU A 94 -13.02 -6.59 -2.32
C LEU A 94 -12.01 -7.73 -2.08
N ALA A 95 -10.75 -7.39 -1.79
CA ALA A 95 -9.67 -8.32 -1.58
C ALA A 95 -9.77 -9.05 -0.24
N GLY A 96 -10.30 -8.39 0.79
CA GLY A 96 -10.60 -9.04 2.07
C GLY A 96 -11.68 -10.12 1.93
N ILE A 97 -12.78 -9.83 1.23
CA ILE A 97 -13.82 -10.83 0.93
C ILE A 97 -13.24 -11.96 0.07
N ALA A 98 -12.50 -11.63 -1.00
CA ALA A 98 -11.84 -12.63 -1.84
C ALA A 98 -10.89 -13.53 -1.02
N GLY A 99 -10.07 -12.95 -0.15
CA GLY A 99 -9.17 -13.70 0.73
C GLY A 99 -9.92 -14.65 1.67
N ARG A 100 -11.04 -14.20 2.26
CA ARG A 100 -11.88 -15.02 3.16
C ARG A 100 -12.60 -16.16 2.45
N LEU A 101 -13.00 -15.97 1.19
CA LEU A 101 -13.65 -16.99 0.37
C LEU A 101 -12.65 -17.93 -0.33
N SER A 102 -11.36 -17.59 -0.31
CA SER A 102 -10.34 -18.38 -0.98
C SER A 102 -10.06 -19.68 -0.22
N SER A 103 -10.06 -20.80 -0.93
CA SER A 103 -9.63 -22.11 -0.41
C SER A 103 -8.15 -22.12 0.02
N ARG A 104 -7.33 -21.20 -0.51
CA ARG A 104 -5.94 -21.02 -0.08
C ARG A 104 -5.79 -20.39 1.30
N ARG A 105 -6.82 -19.69 1.77
CA ARG A 105 -6.84 -18.99 3.07
C ARG A 105 -5.63 -18.07 3.31
N PRO A 106 -5.32 -17.13 2.39
CA PRO A 106 -4.19 -16.23 2.57
C PRO A 106 -4.37 -15.34 3.81
N VAL A 107 -3.26 -14.95 4.43
CA VAL A 107 -3.26 -13.98 5.52
C VAL A 107 -3.58 -12.60 4.97
N ILE A 108 -4.77 -12.12 5.26
CA ILE A 108 -5.18 -10.74 4.97
C ILE A 108 -4.53 -9.76 5.96
N VAL A 109 -3.70 -8.87 5.43
CA VAL A 109 -3.09 -7.72 6.07
C VAL A 109 -3.76 -6.46 5.54
N ARG A 110 -4.06 -5.51 6.43
CA ARG A 110 -4.49 -4.16 6.02
C ARG A 110 -3.43 -3.15 6.44
N THR A 111 -2.82 -2.46 5.48
CA THR A 111 -1.91 -1.36 5.74
C THR A 111 -2.66 -0.03 5.74
N ARG A 112 -2.60 0.72 6.85
CA ARG A 112 -3.24 2.02 7.01
C ARG A 112 -2.20 3.14 6.92
N HIS A 113 -2.42 4.04 5.95
CA HIS A 113 -1.50 5.13 5.63
C HIS A 113 -1.88 6.49 6.23
N LEU A 114 -3.15 6.66 6.63
CA LEU A 114 -3.68 7.95 7.07
C LEU A 114 -4.41 7.83 8.41
N ALA A 115 -4.33 8.88 9.22
CA ALA A 115 -5.09 9.03 10.48
C ALA A 115 -6.48 9.66 10.27
N LEU A 116 -7.13 9.37 9.14
CA LEU A 116 -8.52 9.80 8.91
C LEU A 116 -9.49 8.94 9.73
N PRO A 117 -10.69 9.46 10.06
CA PRO A 117 -11.77 8.69 10.66
C PRO A 117 -12.00 7.35 9.95
N ILE A 118 -12.04 6.24 10.70
CA ILE A 118 -12.44 4.94 10.13
C ILE A 118 -13.95 4.95 9.86
N THR A 119 -14.33 4.52 8.67
CA THR A 119 -15.74 4.42 8.26
C THR A 119 -16.32 3.03 8.50
N SER A 120 -15.48 2.03 8.81
CA SER A 120 -15.93 0.66 9.04
C SER A 120 -14.97 -0.13 9.94
N LYS A 121 -15.40 -0.40 11.18
CA LYS A 121 -14.67 -1.28 12.12
C LYS A 121 -14.60 -2.72 11.61
N PHE A 122 -15.58 -3.16 10.82
CA PHE A 122 -15.64 -4.52 10.25
C PHE A 122 -14.39 -4.86 9.43
N THR A 123 -13.90 -3.92 8.61
CA THR A 123 -12.71 -4.18 7.78
C THR A 123 -11.44 -4.42 8.58
N TYR A 124 -11.34 -3.86 9.80
CA TYR A 124 -10.20 -4.02 10.70
C TYR A 124 -10.36 -5.22 11.63
N ASN A 125 -11.53 -5.35 12.25
CA ASN A 125 -11.76 -6.33 13.30
C ASN A 125 -12.12 -7.70 12.73
N VAL A 126 -12.85 -7.75 11.61
CA VAL A 126 -13.35 -9.00 11.02
C VAL A 126 -12.55 -9.41 9.81
N LEU A 127 -12.35 -8.57 8.79
CA LEU A 127 -11.68 -9.01 7.53
C LEU A 127 -10.17 -9.19 7.70
N ALA A 128 -9.48 -8.18 8.21
CA ALA A 128 -8.03 -8.23 8.39
C ALA A 128 -7.64 -9.15 9.55
N HIS A 129 -6.65 -10.01 9.32
CA HIS A 129 -6.00 -10.79 10.38
C HIS A 129 -4.96 -9.94 11.11
N ARG A 130 -4.21 -9.12 10.35
CA ARG A 130 -3.19 -8.20 10.85
C ARG A 130 -3.34 -6.81 10.23
N ILE A 131 -2.89 -5.81 10.95
CA ILE A 131 -2.93 -4.41 10.52
C ILE A 131 -1.53 -3.83 10.66
N VAL A 132 -1.06 -3.21 9.58
CA VAL A 132 0.18 -2.43 9.58
C VAL A 132 -0.18 -0.96 9.57
N THR A 133 0.48 -0.15 10.37
CA THR A 133 0.30 1.31 10.40
C THR A 133 1.61 2.01 10.07
N VAL A 134 1.54 3.17 9.40
CA VAL A 134 2.72 3.97 9.04
C VAL A 134 3.42 4.62 10.24
N SER A 135 2.78 4.64 11.41
CA SER A 135 3.31 5.30 12.61
C SER A 135 2.58 4.84 13.87
N GLU A 136 3.23 5.03 15.01
CA GLU A 136 2.60 4.81 16.32
C GLU A 136 1.38 5.72 16.54
N TYR A 137 1.37 6.93 15.95
CA TYR A 137 0.20 7.81 15.98
C TYR A 137 -1.04 7.15 15.34
N VAL A 138 -0.89 6.59 14.14
CA VAL A 138 -2.00 5.89 13.45
C VAL A 138 -2.40 4.63 14.20
N ARG A 139 -1.44 3.90 14.80
CA ARG A 139 -1.72 2.76 15.67
C ARG A 139 -2.59 3.16 16.86
N ASN A 140 -2.18 4.17 17.62
CA ASN A 140 -2.89 4.64 18.81
C ASN A 140 -4.29 5.14 18.46
N TYR A 141 -4.44 5.82 17.33
CA TYR A 141 -5.73 6.19 16.79
C TYR A 141 -6.65 4.98 16.50
N LEU A 142 -6.14 3.92 15.86
CA LEU A 142 -6.95 2.73 15.60
C LEU A 142 -7.32 1.99 16.89
N VAL A 143 -6.42 1.96 17.88
CA VAL A 143 -6.71 1.39 19.21
C VAL A 143 -7.82 2.17 19.90
N SER A 144 -7.74 3.51 19.92
CA SER A 144 -8.79 4.35 20.52
C SER A 144 -10.12 4.24 19.76
N ALA A 145 -10.09 3.92 18.47
CA ALA A 145 -11.27 3.63 17.66
C ALA A 145 -11.86 2.20 17.88
N GLY A 146 -11.25 1.38 18.74
CA GLY A 146 -11.75 0.05 19.12
C GLY A 146 -11.22 -1.10 18.27
N VAL A 147 -10.02 -0.97 17.71
CA VAL A 147 -9.29 -2.07 17.07
C VAL A 147 -8.33 -2.69 18.09
N PRO A 148 -8.33 -4.03 18.30
CA PRO A 148 -7.42 -4.67 19.26
C PRO A 148 -5.94 -4.39 18.97
N ALA A 149 -5.22 -3.87 19.97
CA ALA A 149 -3.81 -3.47 19.82
C ALA A 149 -2.90 -4.61 19.35
N GLN A 150 -3.22 -5.86 19.71
CA GLN A 150 -2.47 -7.07 19.36
C GLN A 150 -2.55 -7.40 17.86
N LYS A 151 -3.56 -6.86 17.15
CA LYS A 151 -3.67 -6.98 15.68
C LYS A 151 -2.78 -5.98 14.94
N ILE A 152 -2.30 -4.93 15.61
CA ILE A 152 -1.70 -3.76 14.97
C ILE A 152 -0.20 -3.70 15.24
N THR A 153 0.59 -3.57 14.18
CA THR A 153 2.02 -3.31 14.24
C THR A 153 2.32 -1.99 13.52
N ALA A 154 3.08 -1.09 14.15
CA ALA A 154 3.57 0.10 13.47
C ALA A 154 4.87 -0.23 12.74
N VAL A 155 4.92 0.13 11.45
CA VAL A 155 6.11 0.03 10.61
C VAL A 155 6.26 1.37 9.91
N HIS A 156 7.25 2.14 10.33
CA HIS A 156 7.47 3.49 9.81
C HIS A 156 7.76 3.47 8.31
N THR A 157 7.21 4.45 7.60
CA THR A 157 7.52 4.64 6.18
C THR A 157 8.99 5.00 6.01
N CYS A 158 9.71 4.22 5.21
CA CYS A 158 11.09 4.50 4.86
C CYS A 158 11.17 5.39 3.61
N VAL A 159 12.33 5.98 3.40
CA VAL A 159 12.67 6.74 2.18
C VAL A 159 13.88 6.12 1.50
N ASN A 160 13.98 6.23 0.17
CA ASN A 160 15.14 5.77 -0.57
C ASN A 160 16.32 6.73 -0.33
N LEU A 161 17.31 6.29 0.45
CA LEU A 161 18.51 7.07 0.78
C LEU A 161 19.44 7.31 -0.40
N GLU A 162 19.38 6.49 -1.47
CA GLU A 162 20.15 6.77 -2.68
C GLU A 162 19.58 7.96 -3.47
N ARG A 163 18.25 8.16 -3.37
CA ARG A 163 17.52 9.27 -3.98
C ARG A 163 17.56 10.53 -3.10
N PHE A 164 17.32 10.38 -1.80
CA PHE A 164 17.28 11.48 -0.84
C PHE A 164 18.61 11.58 -0.10
N ASP A 165 19.63 12.03 -0.82
CA ASP A 165 21.00 12.17 -0.33
C ASP A 165 21.41 13.66 -0.31
N PRO A 166 21.60 14.26 0.88
CA PRO A 166 22.09 15.64 1.00
C PRO A 166 23.43 15.86 0.30
N GLY A 167 24.31 14.84 0.26
CA GLY A 167 25.61 14.92 -0.40
C GLY A 167 25.53 15.01 -1.92
N LYS A 168 24.40 14.59 -2.53
CA LYS A 168 24.14 14.72 -3.97
C LYS A 168 23.38 15.99 -4.34
N THR A 169 22.97 16.78 -3.35
CA THR A 169 22.16 17.97 -3.58
C THR A 169 23.06 19.18 -3.86
N GLY A 170 23.07 19.67 -5.10
CA GLY A 170 23.84 20.85 -5.48
C GLY A 170 23.22 22.17 -4.97
N SER A 171 24.06 23.20 -4.76
CA SER A 171 23.62 24.56 -4.38
C SER A 171 22.93 25.34 -5.51
N GLY A 172 22.85 24.75 -6.70
CA GLY A 172 22.38 25.41 -7.93
C GLY A 172 20.89 25.77 -7.94
N LEU A 173 20.05 25.06 -7.18
CA LEU A 173 18.60 25.27 -7.21
C LEU A 173 18.20 26.69 -6.79
N ARG A 174 18.90 27.29 -5.82
CA ARG A 174 18.66 28.69 -5.44
C ARG A 174 18.95 29.64 -6.61
N LYS A 175 20.06 29.43 -7.31
CA LYS A 175 20.46 30.24 -8.47
C LYS A 175 19.47 30.06 -9.63
N GLU A 176 19.06 28.82 -9.91
CA GLU A 176 18.07 28.51 -10.94
C GLU A 176 16.73 29.18 -10.68
N LEU A 177 16.29 29.20 -9.42
CA LEU A 177 15.04 29.83 -9.00
C LEU A 177 15.18 31.34 -8.73
N GLY A 178 16.38 31.93 -8.92
CA GLY A 178 16.63 33.36 -8.66
C GLY A 178 16.50 33.76 -7.18
N ILE A 179 16.65 32.81 -6.26
CA ILE A 179 16.52 33.04 -4.82
C ILE A 179 17.85 33.51 -4.25
N ASP A 180 17.82 34.63 -3.53
CA ASP A 180 18.98 35.15 -2.81
C ASP A 180 19.60 34.10 -1.86
N PRO A 181 20.94 33.98 -1.77
CA PRO A 181 21.60 33.01 -0.90
C PRO A 181 21.24 33.13 0.59
N GLY A 182 20.95 34.35 1.08
CA GLY A 182 20.59 34.64 2.46
C GLY A 182 19.08 34.59 2.74
N ALA A 183 18.24 34.47 1.70
CA ALA A 183 16.79 34.42 1.90
C ALA A 183 16.36 33.11 2.58
N PRO A 184 15.50 33.17 3.62
CA PRO A 184 14.86 31.98 4.16
C PRO A 184 13.93 31.38 3.09
N VAL A 185 13.99 30.05 2.94
CA VAL A 185 13.18 29.32 1.96
C VAL A 185 12.29 28.34 2.72
N VAL A 186 11.00 28.35 2.40
CA VAL A 186 10.01 27.40 2.91
C VAL A 186 9.55 26.54 1.74
N GLY A 187 9.74 25.22 1.86
CA GLY A 187 9.17 24.23 0.95
C GLY A 187 7.96 23.57 1.60
N THR A 188 6.94 23.26 0.80
CA THR A 188 5.72 22.56 1.23
C THR A 188 5.56 21.25 0.47
#